data_AF-A0A943NQ92-F1
#
_entry.id   AF-A0A943NQ92-F1
#
_cell.length_a   1.000
_cell.length_b   1.000
_cell.length_c   1.000
_cell.angle_alpha   90.00
_cell.angle_beta   90.00
_cell.angle_gamma   90.00
#
_symmetry.space_group_name_H-M   'P 1'
#
loop_
_entity.id
_entity.type
_entity.pdbx_description
1 polymer ?
#
loop_
_entity_poly.entity_id
_entity_poly.type
_entity_poly.pdbx_seq_one_letter_code
_entity_poly.pdbx_strand_id
1 'polypeptide(L)' 'TEDGKIVTAGGRVLNVTALAPTFEEARARAYEACDLINFEGKQLRHDIGLKALQGRPEK' A
#
# COMPACT_ATOMS: atom_id res chain seq x y z
N THR A 1 -19.65 17.67 6.57
CA THR A 1 -18.59 17.27 5.64
C THR A 1 -18.09 18.53 4.98
N GLU A 2 -16.78 18.78 4.97
CA GLU A 2 -16.21 19.96 4.32
C GLU A 2 -16.41 19.85 2.80
N ASP A 3 -17.39 20.58 2.27
CA ASP A 3 -17.48 21.05 0.88
C ASP A 3 -17.05 20.08 -0.25
N GLY A 4 -17.46 18.80 -0.17
CA GLY A 4 -17.19 17.80 -1.20
C GLY A 4 -15.73 17.33 -1.30
N LYS A 5 -14.88 17.67 -0.32
CA LYS A 5 -13.49 17.20 -0.27
C LYS A 5 -13.41 15.75 0.19
N ILE A 6 -12.42 15.02 -0.33
CA ILE A 6 -12.05 13.70 0.18
C ILE A 6 -11.24 13.92 1.46
N VAL A 7 -11.73 13.37 2.58
CA VAL A 7 -11.12 13.50 3.91
C VAL A 7 -10.89 12.13 4.54
N THR A 8 -9.99 12.06 5.51
CA THR A 8 -9.77 10.85 6.30
C THR A 8 -10.93 10.65 7.30
N ALA A 9 -11.25 9.40 7.64
CA ALA A 9 -12.40 9.06 8.48
C ALA A 9 -12.13 7.86 9.42
N GLY A 10 -10.93 7.81 10.00
CA GLY A 10 -10.53 6.77 10.96
C GLY A 10 -9.05 6.41 10.88
N GLY A 11 -8.61 5.46 11.71
CA GLY A 11 -7.20 5.07 11.81
C GLY A 11 -6.65 4.36 10.56
N ARG A 12 -7.43 3.48 9.93
CA ARG A 12 -7.09 2.89 8.62
C ARG A 12 -7.89 3.61 7.55
N VAL A 13 -7.20 4.36 6.70
CA VAL A 13 -7.83 5.29 5.75
C VAL A 13 -8.25 4.58 4.46
N LEU A 14 -7.34 3.87 3.81
CA LEU A 14 -7.58 3.17 2.54
C LEU A 14 -6.61 2.00 2.35
N ASN A 15 -6.94 1.10 1.42
CA ASN A 15 -6.05 0.04 0.96
C ASN A 15 -5.63 0.32 -0.49
N VAL A 16 -4.35 0.16 -0.79
CA VAL A 16 -3.81 0.19 -2.15
C VAL A 16 -3.52 -1.24 -2.59
N THR A 17 -4.08 -1.64 -3.72
CA THR A 17 -3.92 -2.97 -4.30
C THR A 17 -3.47 -2.84 -5.74
N ALA A 18 -2.48 -3.63 -6.15
CA ALA A 18 -2.04 -3.70 -7.53
C ALA A 18 -2.02 -5.16 -8.01
N LEU A 19 -2.26 -5.34 -9.31
CA LEU A 19 -2.17 -6.62 -10.01
C LEU A 19 -1.06 -6.53 -11.07
N ALA A 20 -0.29 -7.60 -11.18
CA ALA A 20 0.77 -7.74 -12.18
C ALA A 20 1.05 -9.24 -12.42
N PRO A 21 1.74 -9.59 -13.53
CA PRO A 21 2.13 -10.96 -13.84
C PRO A 21 3.00 -11.64 -12.77
N THR A 22 3.82 -10.86 -12.05
CA THR A 22 4.68 -11.38 -10.98
C THR A 22 4.36 -10.74 -9.63
N PHE A 23 4.63 -11.46 -8.54
CA PHE A 23 4.45 -10.94 -7.18
C PHE A 23 5.34 -9.71 -6.90
N GLU A 24 6.56 -9.71 -7.42
CA GLU A 24 7.50 -8.60 -7.31
C GLU A 24 6.98 -7.33 -7.98
N GLU A 25 6.50 -7.45 -9.22
CA GLU A 25 5.89 -6.31 -9.93
C GLU A 25 4.61 -5.82 -9.25
N ALA A 26 3.76 -6.73 -8.77
CA ALA A 26 2.53 -6.35 -8.08
C ALA A 26 2.86 -5.57 -6.80
N ARG A 27 3.88 -6.00 -6.04
CA ARG A 27 4.36 -5.30 -4.86
C ARG A 27 4.94 -3.92 -5.23
N ALA A 28 5.79 -3.84 -6.25
CA ALA A 28 6.38 -2.57 -6.70
C ALA A 28 5.29 -1.55 -7.09
N ARG A 29 4.34 -1.96 -7.94
CA ARG A 29 3.22 -1.10 -8.37
C ARG A 29 2.34 -0.64 -7.21
N ALA A 30 2.10 -1.50 -6.21
CA ALA A 30 1.32 -1.10 -5.04
C ALA A 30 2.02 0.03 -4.26
N TYR A 31 3.35 -0.01 -4.13
CA TYR A 31 4.12 1.04 -3.46
C TYR A 31 4.24 2.31 -4.30
N GLU A 32 4.47 2.19 -5.61
CA GLU A 32 4.43 3.34 -6.53
C GLU A 32 3.08 4.07 -6.45
N ALA A 33 1.97 3.33 -6.46
CA ALA A 33 0.63 3.91 -6.29
C ALA A 33 0.43 4.53 -4.90
N CYS A 34 1.00 3.94 -3.84
CA CYS A 34 1.01 4.57 -2.52
C CYS A 34 1.70 5.94 -2.57
N ASP A 35 2.84 6.06 -3.24
CA ASP A 35 3.65 7.29 -3.27
C ASP A 35 2.94 8.48 -3.95
N LEU A 36 1.98 8.20 -4.83
CA LEU A 36 1.15 9.22 -5.48
C LEU A 36 0.10 9.83 -4.52
N ILE A 37 -0.26 9.14 -3.44
CA ILE A 37 -1.31 9.57 -2.51
C ILE A 37 -0.68 10.33 -1.34
N ASN A 38 -1.12 11.57 -1.09
CA ASN A 38 -0.55 12.41 -0.03
C ASN A 38 -1.65 13.04 0.83
N PHE A 39 -1.47 12.96 2.15
CA PHE A 39 -2.27 13.64 3.16
C PHE A 39 -1.47 13.74 4.47
N GLU A 40 -1.83 14.67 5.33
CA GLU A 40 -1.17 14.89 6.61
C GLU A 40 -1.20 13.62 7.49
N GLY A 41 -0.05 13.27 8.08
CA GLY A 41 0.04 12.12 8.98
C GLY A 41 -0.08 10.76 8.29
N LYS A 42 0.02 10.68 6.95
CA LYS A 42 0.05 9.40 6.21
C LYS A 42 1.13 8.47 6.77
N GLN A 43 0.73 7.26 7.10
CA GLN A 43 1.63 6.18 7.53
C GLN A 43 1.40 4.93 6.66
N LEU A 44 2.49 4.29 6.26
CA LEU A 44 2.46 2.97 5.62
C LEU A 44 3.70 2.16 6.00
N ARG A 45 3.58 0.84 5.87
CA ARG A 45 4.70 -0.09 5.99
C ARG A 45 5.33 -0.32 4.63
N HIS A 46 6.66 -0.29 4.54
CA HIS A 46 7.41 -0.58 3.30
C HIS A 46 7.84 -2.05 3.15
N ASP A 47 7.59 -2.89 4.15
CA ASP A 47 8.06 -4.27 4.21
C ASP A 47 6.99 -5.34 3.90
N ILE A 48 5.79 -4.93 3.48
CA ILE A 48 4.73 -5.86 3.12
C ILE A 48 5.19 -6.68 1.91
N GLY A 49 5.13 -8.01 2.04
CA GLY A 49 5.54 -8.94 0.98
C GLY A 49 7.04 -9.22 0.88
N LEU A 50 7.93 -8.52 1.60
CA LEU A 50 9.39 -8.75 1.49
C LEU A 50 9.79 -10.18 1.85
N LYS A 51 9.27 -10.73 2.94
CA LYS A 51 9.53 -12.12 3.34
C LYS A 51 9.01 -13.14 2.32
N ALA A 52 7.94 -12.81 1.59
CA ALA A 52 7.41 -13.68 0.55
C ALA A 52 8.30 -13.69 -0.70
N LEU A 53 8.96 -12.56 -1.02
CA LEU A 53 9.96 -12.48 -2.09
C LEU A 53 11.20 -13.32 -1.79
N GLN A 54 11.60 -13.40 -0.51
CA GLN A 54 12.76 -14.19 -0.07
C GLN A 54 12.48 -15.70 -0.05
N GLY A 55 11.25 -16.13 -0.37
CA GLY A 55 10.80 -17.50 -0.18
C GLY A 55 10.33 -17.75 1.26
N ARG A 56 9.34 -18.63 1.42
CA ARG A 56 8.98 -19.12 2.75
C ARG A 56 10.01 -20.16 3.16
N PRO A 57 10.73 -20.01 4.29
CA PRO A 57 11.48 -21.14 4.83
C PRO A 57 10.49 -22.29 5.06
N GLU A 58 10.86 -23.49 4.62
CA GLU A 58 10.09 -24.69 4.94
C GLU A 58 10.02 -24.81 6.47
N LYS A 59 8.83 -25.17 6.96
CA LYS A 59 8.57 -25.30 8.40
C LYS A 59 9.39 -26.42 9.02
#